data_AF-D6X6L5-F1
#
_entry.id   AF-D6X6L5-F1
#
_cell.length_a   1.000
_cell.length_b   1.000
_cell.length_c   1.000
_cell.angle_alpha   90.00
_cell.angle_beta   90.00
_cell.angle_gamma   90.00
#
_symmetry.space_group_name_H-M   'P 1'
#
loop_
_entity.id
_entity.type
_entity.pdbx_description
1 polymer ?
#
loop_
_entity_poly.entity_id
_entity_poly.type
_entity_poly.pdbx_seq_one_letter_code
_entity_poly.pdbx_strand_id
1 'polypeptide(L)'
;MSGPEQPGRPSPRRIAEVDAFVQRIARWAADRADIVGLLLVGSFARDTAGPDSDVDIVLLTTDEPRYLDGAWAVDLRLGRLVRTRSWGPITELRYATASGLEVEMGIGSPGWAATDPVDPGTHRVVTDGARVLHDPAGMLAELLAACHAEGRRRT
;
A
#
# COMPACT_ATOMS: atom_id res chain seq x y z
N MET A 1 25.64 25.14 12.70
CA MET A 1 24.34 25.52 12.09
C MET A 1 24.15 24.64 10.87
N SER A 2 23.73 23.39 11.06
CA SER A 2 23.35 22.52 9.95
C SER A 2 22.02 23.05 9.40
N GLY A 3 22.02 23.48 8.13
CA GLY A 3 20.79 23.92 7.47
C GLY A 3 19.78 22.77 7.40
N PRO A 4 18.48 23.06 7.22
CA PRO A 4 17.48 22.01 7.08
C PRO A 4 17.86 21.18 5.84
N GLU A 5 18.03 19.88 6.01
CA GLU A 5 18.14 18.95 4.89
C GLU A 5 16.89 19.14 4.04
N GLN A 6 17.06 19.70 2.83
CA GLN A 6 15.99 19.66 1.85
C GLN A 6 15.69 18.18 1.60
N PRO A 7 14.42 17.72 1.71
CA PRO A 7 14.12 16.31 1.48
C PRO A 7 14.46 15.99 0.02
N GLY A 8 15.60 15.34 -0.17
CA GLY A 8 16.07 14.92 -1.49
C GLY A 8 15.11 13.88 -2.07
N ARG A 9 15.14 13.68 -3.39
CA ARG A 9 14.47 12.51 -3.96
C ARG A 9 15.20 11.23 -3.53
N PRO A 10 14.51 10.08 -3.43
CA PRO A 10 15.18 8.82 -3.22
C PRO A 10 16.22 8.58 -4.32
N SER A 11 17.33 7.94 -3.93
CA SER A 11 18.40 7.64 -4.88
C SER A 11 17.87 6.78 -6.04
N PRO A 12 18.47 6.84 -7.25
CA PRO A 12 18.06 6.00 -8.38
C PRO A 12 18.06 4.50 -8.04
N ARG A 13 19.00 4.07 -7.20
CA ARG A 13 19.05 2.69 -6.70
C ARG A 13 17.83 2.33 -5.85
N ARG A 14 17.40 3.25 -4.97
CA ARG A 14 16.20 3.06 -4.13
C ARG A 14 14.93 3.05 -4.97
N ILE A 15 14.82 3.92 -5.98
CA ILE A 15 13.68 3.90 -6.91
C ILE A 15 13.61 2.55 -7.64
N ALA A 16 14.72 2.09 -8.22
CA ALA A 16 14.76 0.81 -8.93
C ALA A 16 14.43 -0.39 -8.02
N GLU A 17 14.84 -0.33 -6.75
CA GLU A 17 14.50 -1.33 -5.74
C GLU A 17 12.99 -1.37 -5.44
N VAL A 18 12.37 -0.19 -5.26
CA VAL A 18 10.92 -0.07 -5.04
C VAL A 18 10.14 -0.56 -6.25
N ASP A 19 10.54 -0.18 -7.46
CA ASP A 19 9.90 -0.66 -8.69
C ASP A 19 9.98 -2.19 -8.81
N ALA A 20 11.15 -2.76 -8.51
CA ALA A 20 11.34 -4.21 -8.51
C ALA A 20 10.52 -4.92 -7.43
N PHE A 21 10.28 -4.27 -6.27
CA PHE A 21 9.37 -4.78 -5.24
C PHE A 21 7.91 -4.72 -5.71
N VAL A 22 7.46 -3.56 -6.21
CA VAL A 22 6.08 -3.35 -6.71
C VAL A 22 5.73 -4.37 -7.80
N GLN A 23 6.62 -4.59 -8.78
CA GLN A 23 6.40 -5.59 -9.83
C GLN A 23 6.37 -7.03 -9.30
N ARG A 24 7.08 -7.32 -8.22
CA ARG A 24 7.10 -8.65 -7.60
C ARG A 24 5.81 -8.91 -6.84
N ILE A 25 5.39 -7.96 -6.02
CA ILE A 25 4.16 -8.10 -5.22
C ILE A 25 2.91 -8.13 -6.11
N ALA A 26 2.88 -7.35 -7.19
CA ALA A 26 1.77 -7.39 -8.15
C ALA A 26 1.61 -8.78 -8.80
N ARG A 27 2.73 -9.41 -9.22
CA ARG A 27 2.72 -10.78 -9.77
C ARG A 27 2.34 -11.82 -8.70
N TRP A 28 2.94 -11.71 -7.53
CA TRP A 28 2.64 -12.59 -6.39
C TRP A 28 1.16 -12.54 -5.98
N ALA A 29 0.54 -11.36 -6.05
CA ALA A 29 -0.89 -11.18 -5.80
C ALA A 29 -1.75 -11.80 -6.91
N ALA A 30 -1.38 -11.61 -8.17
CA ALA A 30 -2.12 -12.17 -9.31
C ALA A 30 -2.18 -13.71 -9.32
N ASP A 31 -1.22 -14.39 -8.69
CA ASP A 31 -1.19 -15.85 -8.56
C ASP A 31 -2.08 -16.39 -7.40
N ARG A 32 -2.80 -15.51 -6.68
CA ARG A 32 -3.58 -15.85 -5.48
C ARG A 32 -5.02 -15.38 -5.62
N ALA A 33 -5.93 -16.33 -5.77
CA ALA A 33 -7.36 -16.04 -5.98
C ALA A 33 -8.06 -15.36 -4.79
N ASP A 34 -7.50 -15.50 -3.59
CA ASP A 34 -8.01 -14.87 -2.37
C ASP A 34 -7.61 -13.39 -2.23
N ILE A 35 -6.61 -12.92 -2.99
CA ILE A 35 -6.25 -11.50 -3.03
C ILE A 35 -7.11 -10.82 -4.09
N VAL A 36 -7.99 -9.93 -3.64
CA VAL A 36 -8.97 -9.27 -4.50
C VAL A 36 -8.67 -7.79 -4.75
N GLY A 37 -7.63 -7.25 -4.12
CA GLY A 37 -7.18 -5.89 -4.35
C GLY A 37 -5.77 -5.65 -3.82
N LEU A 38 -4.98 -4.88 -4.57
CA LEU A 38 -3.66 -4.43 -4.17
C LEU A 38 -3.45 -2.98 -4.60
N LEU A 39 -3.14 -2.10 -3.65
CA LEU A 39 -2.80 -0.69 -3.89
C LEU A 39 -1.38 -0.40 -3.41
N LEU A 40 -0.64 0.38 -4.19
CA LEU A 40 0.42 1.24 -3.67
C LEU A 40 -0.21 2.55 -3.23
N VAL A 41 0.07 3.01 -2.02
CA VAL A 41 -0.48 4.27 -1.48
C VAL A 41 0.65 5.19 -1.02
N GLY A 42 0.28 6.41 -0.65
CA GLY A 42 1.20 7.33 0.00
C GLY A 42 2.25 7.91 -0.94
N SER A 43 3.44 8.15 -0.42
CA SER A 43 4.43 9.03 -1.06
C SER A 43 4.97 8.48 -2.39
N PHE A 44 5.14 7.17 -2.52
CA PHE A 44 5.53 6.52 -3.78
C PHE A 44 4.39 6.44 -4.80
N ALA A 45 3.12 6.43 -4.35
CA ALA A 45 1.98 6.53 -5.27
C ALA A 45 1.85 7.94 -5.88
N ARG A 46 2.31 8.97 -5.16
CA ARG A 46 2.24 10.38 -5.55
C ARG A 46 3.48 10.93 -6.26
N ASP A 47 4.54 10.14 -6.43
CA ASP A 47 5.87 10.61 -6.86
C ASP A 47 6.45 11.73 -5.95
N THR A 48 6.06 11.75 -4.67
CA THR A 48 6.54 12.71 -3.66
C THR A 48 7.41 12.05 -2.58
N ALA A 49 7.88 10.82 -2.81
CA ALA A 49 8.75 10.11 -1.87
C ALA A 49 10.07 10.87 -1.65
N GLY A 50 10.53 10.86 -0.40
CA GLY A 50 11.87 11.29 0.02
C GLY A 50 12.83 10.09 0.17
N PRO A 51 14.07 10.31 0.66
CA PRO A 51 15.09 9.26 0.72
C PRO A 51 14.75 8.18 1.75
N ASP A 52 14.09 8.58 2.83
CA ASP A 52 13.69 7.75 3.96
C ASP A 52 12.20 7.38 3.92
N SER A 53 11.54 7.57 2.77
CA SER A 53 10.14 7.18 2.63
C SER A 53 9.98 5.67 2.61
N ASP A 54 8.97 5.21 3.34
CA ASP A 54 8.50 3.82 3.32
C ASP A 54 7.68 3.55 2.07
N VAL A 55 7.59 2.27 1.68
CA VAL A 55 6.64 1.81 0.66
C VAL A 55 5.37 1.31 1.34
N ASP A 56 4.26 2.01 1.12
CA ASP A 56 2.96 1.67 1.71
C ASP A 56 2.10 0.86 0.74
N ILE A 57 1.70 -0.34 1.13
CA ILE A 57 0.84 -1.24 0.36
C ILE A 57 -0.44 -1.53 1.14
N VAL A 58 -1.58 -1.48 0.47
CA VAL A 58 -2.85 -2.05 0.98
C VAL A 58 -3.14 -3.33 0.20
N LEU A 59 -3.28 -4.44 0.92
CA LEU A 59 -3.65 -5.76 0.41
C LEU A 59 -5.04 -6.11 0.94
N LEU A 60 -5.98 -6.28 0.01
CA LEU A 60 -7.35 -6.70 0.30
C LEU A 60 -7.52 -8.18 -0.05
N THR A 61 -7.98 -8.96 0.91
CA THR A 61 -8.07 -10.42 0.81
C THR A 61 -9.36 -10.95 1.42
N THR A 62 -9.87 -12.06 0.89
CA THR A 62 -10.98 -12.82 1.49
C THR A 62 -10.54 -13.72 2.64
N ASP A 63 -9.24 -13.84 2.91
CA ASP A 63 -8.65 -14.68 3.96
C ASP A 63 -7.59 -13.88 4.74
N GLU A 64 -8.02 -12.87 5.51
CA GLU A 64 -7.11 -12.04 6.32
C GLU A 64 -6.19 -12.85 7.25
N PRO A 65 -6.66 -13.87 8.00
CA PRO A 65 -5.80 -14.62 8.92
C PRO A 65 -4.56 -15.23 8.25
N ARG A 66 -4.67 -15.66 7.00
CA ARG A 66 -3.55 -16.19 6.19
C ARG A 66 -2.41 -15.18 5.98
N TYR A 67 -2.70 -13.90 6.02
CA TYR A 67 -1.70 -12.85 5.81
C TYR A 67 -1.22 -12.21 7.10
N LEU A 68 -1.92 -12.42 8.22
CA LEU A 68 -1.52 -11.89 9.52
C LEU A 68 -0.38 -12.69 10.18
N ASP A 69 -0.17 -13.95 9.77
CA ASP A 69 0.94 -14.78 10.28
C ASP A 69 2.33 -14.38 9.73
N GLY A 70 2.35 -13.59 8.65
CA GLY A 70 3.57 -13.10 7.99
C GLY A 70 4.40 -14.15 7.25
N ALA A 71 3.94 -15.41 7.12
CA ALA A 71 4.71 -16.49 6.50
C ALA A 71 5.03 -16.21 5.02
N TRP A 72 4.13 -15.53 4.32
CA TRP A 72 4.28 -15.10 2.93
C TRP A 72 5.37 -14.04 2.70
N ALA A 73 5.83 -13.36 3.74
CA ALA A 73 6.80 -12.26 3.61
C ALA A 73 8.14 -12.71 3.00
N VAL A 74 8.47 -14.01 3.13
CA VAL A 74 9.66 -14.63 2.53
C VAL A 74 9.60 -14.63 0.99
N ASP A 75 8.42 -14.87 0.41
CA ASP A 75 8.22 -14.89 -1.04
C ASP A 75 8.54 -13.52 -1.67
N LEU A 76 8.26 -12.46 -0.91
CA LEU A 76 8.45 -11.08 -1.33
C LEU A 76 9.81 -10.50 -0.92
N ARG A 77 10.60 -11.25 -0.14
CA ARG A 77 11.91 -10.83 0.39
C ARG A 77 11.83 -9.60 1.29
N LEU A 78 10.76 -9.50 2.08
CA LEU A 78 10.50 -8.36 2.97
C LEU A 78 11.46 -8.28 4.17
N GLY A 79 12.12 -9.39 4.51
CA GLY A 79 13.09 -9.42 5.61
C GLY A 79 12.41 -9.54 6.96
N ARG A 80 12.79 -8.68 7.92
CA ARG A 80 12.36 -8.78 9.32
C ARG A 80 11.06 -8.02 9.55
N LEU A 81 10.08 -8.65 10.20
CA LEU A 81 8.92 -7.94 10.74
C LEU A 81 9.37 -7.03 11.90
N VAL A 82 9.17 -5.72 11.73
CA VAL A 82 9.55 -4.67 12.69
C VAL A 82 8.39 -4.35 13.62
N ARG A 83 7.17 -4.32 13.10
CA ARG A 83 5.98 -3.89 13.86
C ARG A 83 4.70 -4.48 13.30
N THR A 84 3.74 -4.71 14.18
CA THR A 84 2.34 -4.98 13.85
C THR A 84 1.45 -3.97 14.58
N ARG A 85 0.49 -3.36 13.87
CA ARG A 85 -0.50 -2.42 14.45
C ARG A 85 -1.85 -2.57 13.78
N SER A 86 -2.92 -2.16 14.45
CA SER A 86 -4.26 -2.11 13.86
C SER A 86 -4.72 -0.66 13.71
N TRP A 87 -5.26 -0.35 12.54
CA TRP A 87 -5.79 0.96 12.14
C TRP A 87 -7.22 0.78 11.63
N GLY A 88 -8.18 0.78 12.54
CA GLY A 88 -9.57 0.50 12.19
C GLY A 88 -9.69 -0.87 11.49
N PRO A 89 -10.18 -0.93 10.22
CA PRO A 89 -10.34 -2.17 9.46
C PRO A 89 -9.03 -2.74 8.86
N ILE A 90 -7.90 -2.04 8.99
CA ILE A 90 -6.61 -2.50 8.44
C ILE A 90 -5.69 -2.95 9.58
N THR A 91 -4.99 -4.07 9.37
CA THR A 91 -3.85 -4.47 10.20
C THR A 91 -2.55 -4.23 9.45
N GLU A 92 -1.74 -3.32 9.97
CA GLU A 92 -0.38 -3.00 9.51
C GLU A 92 0.62 -4.08 9.93
N LEU A 93 1.40 -4.56 8.97
CA LEU A 93 2.63 -5.31 9.15
C LEU A 93 3.79 -4.56 8.51
N ARG A 94 4.70 -4.03 9.32
CA ARG A 94 5.86 -3.26 8.85
C ARG A 94 7.10 -4.12 8.81
N TYR A 95 7.78 -4.15 7.67
CA TYR A 95 8.97 -4.94 7.43
C TYR A 95 10.17 -4.06 7.11
N ALA A 96 11.36 -4.51 7.51
CA ALA A 96 12.63 -3.94 7.07
C ALA A 96 13.41 -4.98 6.27
N THR A 97 13.69 -4.64 5.02
CA THR A 97 14.49 -5.46 4.10
C THR A 97 15.98 -5.38 4.45
N ALA A 98 16.78 -6.27 3.85
CA ALA A 98 18.24 -6.28 4.06
C ALA A 98 18.96 -5.00 3.55
N SER A 99 18.34 -4.25 2.63
CA SER A 99 18.87 -2.97 2.12
C SER A 99 18.49 -1.77 2.98
N GLY A 100 17.68 -1.97 4.02
CA GLY A 100 17.11 -0.90 4.83
C GLY A 100 15.90 -0.20 4.18
N LEU A 101 15.32 -0.74 3.11
CA LEU A 101 13.99 -0.31 2.67
C LEU A 101 12.95 -0.82 3.68
N GLU A 102 12.10 0.09 4.16
CA GLU A 102 10.92 -0.25 4.95
C GLU A 102 9.69 -0.39 4.05
N VAL A 103 8.89 -1.41 4.33
CA VAL A 103 7.63 -1.69 3.62
C VAL A 103 6.54 -1.85 4.66
N GLU A 104 5.48 -1.04 4.52
CA GLU A 104 4.26 -1.15 5.29
C GLU A 104 3.21 -1.93 4.51
N MET A 105 2.71 -3.00 5.12
CA MET A 105 1.69 -3.88 4.53
C MET A 105 0.40 -3.76 5.34
N GLY A 106 -0.56 -2.99 4.85
CA GLY A 106 -1.91 -2.92 5.40
C GLY A 106 -2.77 -4.08 4.88
N ILE A 107 -3.10 -5.03 5.75
CA ILE A 107 -3.97 -6.17 5.44
C ILE A 107 -5.40 -5.83 5.83
N GLY A 108 -6.35 -6.03 4.90
CA GLY A 108 -7.77 -5.82 5.16
C GLY A 108 -8.70 -6.71 4.35
N SER A 109 -9.96 -6.73 4.74
CA SER A 109 -11.04 -7.38 3.99
C SER A 109 -11.50 -6.54 2.79
N PRO A 110 -12.23 -7.13 1.81
CA PRO A 110 -12.74 -6.38 0.66
C PRO A 110 -13.71 -5.25 1.06
N GLY A 111 -14.34 -5.35 2.23
CA GLY A 111 -15.23 -4.33 2.78
C GLY A 111 -14.55 -2.98 3.01
N TRP A 112 -13.22 -2.93 3.08
CA TRP A 112 -12.46 -1.68 3.11
C TRP A 112 -12.71 -0.79 1.89
N ALA A 113 -12.99 -1.41 0.73
CA ALA A 113 -13.25 -0.73 -0.54
C ALA A 113 -14.74 -0.46 -0.81
N ALA A 114 -15.60 -0.58 0.21
CA ALA A 114 -17.02 -0.23 0.07
C ALA A 114 -17.20 1.23 -0.36
N THR A 115 -18.16 1.47 -1.27
CA THR A 115 -18.39 2.79 -1.86
C THR A 115 -19.69 3.47 -1.44
N ASP A 116 -20.54 2.80 -0.66
CA ASP A 116 -21.84 3.31 -0.22
C ASP A 116 -22.05 3.14 1.30
N PRO A 117 -21.58 4.10 2.12
CA PRO A 117 -20.67 5.20 1.77
C PRO A 117 -19.20 4.75 1.77
N VAL A 118 -18.31 5.53 1.15
CA VAL A 118 -16.87 5.37 1.36
C VAL A 118 -16.52 5.74 2.80
N ASP A 119 -15.79 4.86 3.49
CA ASP A 119 -15.26 5.18 4.83
C ASP A 119 -14.33 6.41 4.78
N PRO A 120 -14.45 7.39 5.70
CA PRO A 120 -13.62 8.60 5.67
C PRO A 120 -12.10 8.34 5.74
N GLY A 121 -11.67 7.26 6.40
CA GLY A 121 -10.27 6.84 6.46
C GLY A 121 -9.82 6.29 5.11
N THR A 122 -10.62 5.40 4.50
CA THR A 122 -10.38 4.90 3.13
C THR A 122 -10.32 6.05 2.13
N HIS A 123 -11.29 6.98 2.19
CA HIS A 123 -11.34 8.15 1.31
C HIS A 123 -10.03 8.93 1.38
N ARG A 124 -9.57 9.24 2.59
CA ARG A 124 -8.29 9.95 2.81
C ARG A 124 -7.11 9.19 2.20
N VAL A 125 -6.99 7.88 2.46
CA VAL A 125 -5.89 7.06 1.90
C VAL A 125 -5.88 7.12 0.37
N VAL A 126 -7.05 7.00 -0.26
CA VAL A 126 -7.18 7.03 -1.72
C VAL A 126 -6.87 8.41 -2.29
N THR A 127 -7.42 9.48 -1.71
CA THR A 127 -7.22 10.85 -2.20
C THR A 127 -5.84 11.40 -1.87
N ASP A 128 -5.20 10.89 -0.83
CA ASP A 128 -3.78 11.13 -0.56
C ASP A 128 -2.90 10.38 -1.56
N GLY A 129 -3.44 9.72 -2.58
CA GLY A 129 -2.68 9.12 -3.66
C GLY A 129 -2.60 7.60 -3.52
N ALA A 130 -3.21 6.94 -4.50
CA ALA A 130 -3.23 5.50 -4.63
C ALA A 130 -3.01 5.10 -6.10
N ARG A 131 -2.27 4.01 -6.29
CA ARG A 131 -2.03 3.36 -7.58
C ARG A 131 -2.41 1.89 -7.48
N VAL A 132 -3.36 1.47 -8.31
CA VAL A 132 -3.79 0.07 -8.40
C VAL A 132 -2.66 -0.79 -8.96
N LEU A 133 -2.34 -1.87 -8.27
CA LEU A 133 -1.35 -2.87 -8.67
C LEU A 133 -2.00 -4.19 -9.11
N HIS A 134 -3.13 -4.55 -8.48
CA HIS A 134 -3.93 -5.74 -8.81
C HIS A 134 -5.39 -5.47 -8.46
N ASP A 135 -6.31 -5.69 -9.39
CA ASP A 135 -7.76 -5.45 -9.21
C ASP A 135 -8.56 -6.37 -10.17
N PRO A 136 -8.67 -7.68 -9.85
CA PRO A 136 -9.24 -8.66 -10.77
C PRO A 136 -10.75 -8.47 -10.99
N ALA A 137 -11.44 -7.81 -10.05
CA ALA A 137 -12.88 -7.60 -10.07
C ALA A 137 -13.30 -6.14 -10.34
N GLY A 138 -12.35 -5.20 -10.47
CA GLY A 138 -12.65 -3.78 -10.69
C GLY A 138 -13.09 -3.01 -9.44
N MET A 139 -13.04 -3.64 -8.26
CA MET A 139 -13.49 -3.06 -6.99
C MET A 139 -12.68 -1.83 -6.59
N LEU A 140 -11.36 -1.86 -6.81
CA LEU A 140 -10.50 -0.71 -6.51
C LEU A 140 -10.72 0.42 -7.51
N ALA A 141 -10.95 0.11 -8.79
CA ALA A 141 -11.32 1.10 -9.79
C ALA A 141 -12.64 1.81 -9.42
N GLU A 142 -13.65 1.07 -8.95
CA GLU A 142 -14.91 1.64 -8.45
C GLU A 142 -14.70 2.55 -7.23
N LEU A 143 -13.88 2.11 -6.26
CA LEU A 143 -13.51 2.91 -5.09
C LEU A 143 -12.85 4.24 -5.48
N LEU A 144 -11.85 4.20 -6.37
CA LEU A 144 -11.16 5.40 -6.84
C LEU A 144 -12.14 6.37 -7.53
N ALA A 145 -13.07 5.84 -8.33
CA ALA A 145 -14.10 6.65 -8.99
C ALA A 145 -15.05 7.31 -7.97
N ALA A 146 -15.48 6.58 -6.94
CA ALA A 146 -16.34 7.09 -5.87
C ALA A 146 -15.67 8.23 -5.10
N CYS A 147 -14.41 8.04 -4.65
CA CYS A 147 -13.66 9.06 -3.92
C CYS A 147 -13.51 10.36 -4.72
N HIS A 148 -13.25 10.27 -6.03
CA HIS A 148 -13.14 11.44 -6.91
C HIS A 148 -14.48 12.09 -7.23
N ALA A 149 -15.58 11.33 -7.26
CA ALA A 149 -16.92 11.87 -7.45
C ALA A 149 -17.39 12.68 -6.22
N GLU A 150 -17.10 12.21 -5.01
CA GLU A 150 -17.43 12.93 -3.78
C GLU A 150 -16.64 14.24 -3.61
N GLY A 151 -15.36 14.24 -3.99
CA GLY A 151 -14.54 15.47 -3.96
C GLY A 151 -15.12 16.60 -4.82
N ARG A 152 -15.69 16.25 -5.98
CA ARG A 152 -16.35 17.20 -6.91
C ARG A 152 -17.72 17.71 -6.43
N ARG A 153 -18.38 17.00 -5.51
CA ARG A 153 -19.67 17.45 -4.92
C ARG A 153 -19.48 18.41 -3.75
N ARG A 154 -18.27 18.49 -3.20
CA ARG A 154 -17.91 19.36 -2.07
C ARG A 154 -17.19 20.65 -2.49
N THR A 155 -16.97 20.86 -3.78
CA THR A 155 -16.42 22.08 -4.40
C THR A 155 -17.52 22.87 -5.09
#